data_AF-A0A2A5CVE4-F1
#
_entry.id   AF-A0A2A5CVE4-F1
#
_cell.length_a   1.000
_cell.length_b   1.000
_cell.length_c   1.000
_cell.angle_alpha   90.00
_cell.angle_beta   90.00
_cell.angle_gamma   90.00
#
_symmetry.space_group_name_H-M   'P 1'
#
loop_
_entity.id
_entity.type
_entity.pdbx_description
1 polymer ?
#
loop_
_entity_poly.entity_id
_entity_poly.type
_entity_poly.pdbx_seq_one_letter_code
_entity_poly.pdbx_strand_id
1 'polypeptide(L)'
;MLNKKLIKVQVLLFTLMVGSSSTFLSQQDIENKSDQLKVKSIQLDIVSSLAWGEVLFYYFSGDKMEALIRLYARESRNKLRPHQPQADLLAAGLLLDFGLAAEAQNRLEQIGHQNLNQKLNSRLALIMARVYFQSQDLSSSRFWLEKVDEQHLTGNELVRKKMMNAQLLFIEGRFIEAARQLENIDNKSNLQLYANYNQGLSLLKLADQAAQNNGRLLLTKISNIEPVDQEQYALVDQAKLALGLDAINLNLSLKAREFFINIRLDGLVSNDALLLLGWTYGQTDEFDKALTYWNRLANKAALFDPTVQEAWLAVPYAHQKLGDLSLAVKGYEKAVISQATALKQLDTMLQEHSWRVLLSLSENFSSESQAFPEDFKRMLIANPRFYTFLQEWRELSLFEEKLKKSLSILPTISLVLKENDQRYVQKSTLVNQKLQDNPSQKLYQTHDKLKIEFEQQKIKPIAEKFLSQENFVHWLKLQNLRTISKNIPDEVSDEKIEKIRRLQGVAQWNFHRERDENTSAAKAGLGKLKQTLIELSERLKTLKVLANKPRKSSTSDLLRIDELLKRGDDLVAQVVILQQELEVAMSDEFLKFVGQRQIALNSLAEQANLALARLRFKAIQESLNDD
;
A
#
# COMPACT_ATOMS: atom_id res chain seq x y z
N MET A 1 -6.21 9.71 45.23
CA MET A 1 -6.42 9.12 43.88
C MET A 1 -6.74 10.19 42.83
N LEU A 2 -7.67 11.13 43.08
CA LEU A 2 -8.05 12.18 42.12
C LEU A 2 -6.86 12.97 41.53
N ASN A 3 -5.96 13.54 42.35
CA ASN A 3 -4.85 14.39 41.84
C ASN A 3 -3.90 13.68 40.84
N LYS A 4 -3.65 12.36 40.99
CA LYS A 4 -2.80 11.61 40.04
C LYS A 4 -3.55 11.24 38.74
N LYS A 5 -4.86 11.00 38.81
CA LYS A 5 -5.72 10.80 37.62
C LYS A 5 -5.88 12.08 36.82
N LEU A 6 -6.03 13.22 37.49
CA LEU A 6 -6.11 14.54 36.85
C LEU A 6 -4.90 14.87 35.96
N ILE A 7 -3.70 14.55 36.44
CA ILE A 7 -2.46 14.76 35.68
C ILE A 7 -2.41 13.83 34.47
N LYS A 8 -2.79 12.55 34.61
CA LYS A 8 -2.82 11.58 33.50
C LYS A 8 -3.86 11.95 32.43
N VAL A 9 -5.07 12.35 32.82
CA VAL A 9 -6.14 12.73 31.88
C VAL A 9 -5.76 13.99 31.10
N GLN A 10 -5.17 15.01 31.76
CA GLN A 10 -4.71 16.23 31.09
C GLN A 10 -3.54 15.97 30.10
N VAL A 11 -2.64 15.03 30.39
CA VAL A 11 -1.54 14.65 29.49
C VAL A 11 -2.03 13.80 28.30
N LEU A 12 -2.99 12.90 28.51
CA LEU A 12 -3.60 12.07 27.46
C LEU A 12 -4.42 12.91 26.45
N LEU A 13 -5.20 13.86 26.96
CA LEU A 13 -5.99 14.78 26.14
C LEU A 13 -5.12 15.69 25.27
N PHE A 14 -3.92 16.02 25.76
CA PHE A 14 -2.95 16.84 25.05
C PHE A 14 -2.18 16.04 23.97
N THR A 15 -2.23 14.70 23.99
CA THR A 15 -1.56 13.81 23.00
C THR A 15 -2.46 13.32 21.87
N LEU A 16 -3.77 13.15 22.11
CA LEU A 16 -4.71 12.56 21.15
C LEU A 16 -5.13 13.47 19.96
N MET A 17 -4.71 14.74 19.91
CA MET A 17 -5.29 15.75 18.98
C MET A 17 -4.44 16.08 17.75
N VAL A 18 -3.47 15.23 17.39
CA VAL A 18 -2.74 15.35 16.12
C VAL A 18 -3.52 14.56 15.05
N GLY A 19 -4.46 15.25 14.39
CA GLY A 19 -5.38 14.67 13.40
C GLY A 19 -4.71 13.78 12.33
N SER A 20 -5.39 12.68 12.03
CA SER A 20 -5.04 11.58 11.12
C SER A 20 -5.36 11.85 9.65
N SER A 21 -5.14 13.05 9.14
CA SER A 21 -5.30 13.31 7.70
C SER A 21 -3.99 13.03 6.95
N SER A 22 -3.83 11.77 6.54
CA SER A 22 -2.71 11.19 5.80
C SER A 22 -2.91 11.29 4.28
N THR A 23 -2.82 12.50 3.73
CA THR A 23 -2.61 12.68 2.29
C THR A 23 -1.37 13.54 2.09
N PHE A 24 -0.26 12.87 1.76
CA PHE A 24 1.06 13.45 1.55
C PHE A 24 1.08 14.48 0.40
N LEU A 25 0.28 14.28 -0.65
CA LEU A 25 0.10 15.22 -1.77
C LEU A 25 -1.33 15.09 -2.32
N SER A 26 -2.05 16.21 -2.43
CA SER A 26 -3.25 16.26 -3.29
C SER A 26 -2.84 16.44 -4.75
N GLN A 27 -3.69 16.05 -5.70
CA GLN A 27 -3.48 16.34 -7.13
C GLN A 27 -3.25 17.85 -7.35
N GLN A 28 -3.91 18.71 -6.57
CA GLN A 28 -3.67 20.16 -6.51
C GLN A 28 -2.32 20.56 -5.89
N ASP A 29 -1.69 19.79 -5.00
CA ASP A 29 -0.34 20.11 -4.50
C ASP A 29 0.75 19.79 -5.54
N ILE A 30 0.47 18.85 -6.45
CA ILE A 30 1.31 18.50 -7.61
C ILE A 30 0.98 19.42 -8.81
N GLU A 31 -0.27 19.86 -8.99
CA GLU A 31 -0.74 20.67 -10.12
C GLU A 31 -0.79 22.20 -9.86
N ASN A 32 -1.25 22.71 -8.69
CA ASN A 32 -1.48 24.15 -8.44
C ASN A 32 -0.23 24.97 -8.04
N LYS A 33 0.99 24.48 -8.30
CA LYS A 33 2.22 25.29 -8.13
C LYS A 33 3.05 25.43 -9.40
N SER A 34 2.42 25.25 -10.56
CA SER A 34 2.92 25.82 -11.82
C SER A 34 2.89 27.35 -11.84
N ASP A 35 1.96 27.99 -11.10
CA ASP A 35 1.62 29.40 -11.35
C ASP A 35 2.39 30.45 -10.52
N GLN A 36 3.25 30.04 -9.59
CA GLN A 36 4.12 30.97 -8.83
C GLN A 36 5.62 30.75 -9.05
N LEU A 37 5.98 29.82 -9.94
CA LEU A 37 7.33 29.72 -10.46
C LEU A 37 7.40 30.62 -11.70
N LYS A 38 7.92 31.84 -11.54
CA LYS A 38 8.56 32.55 -12.67
C LYS A 38 9.84 31.82 -13.07
N VAL A 39 9.69 30.59 -13.53
CA VAL A 39 10.64 29.90 -14.38
C VAL A 39 9.99 29.93 -15.75
N LYS A 40 10.63 30.65 -16.68
CA LYS A 40 10.25 30.67 -18.10
C LYS A 40 9.92 29.23 -18.53
N SER A 41 8.64 29.02 -18.88
CA SER A 41 8.09 27.85 -19.56
C SER A 41 8.49 26.49 -18.98
N ILE A 42 7.79 26.04 -17.93
CA ILE A 42 7.44 24.63 -17.81
C ILE A 42 5.92 24.58 -17.99
N GLN A 43 5.51 24.51 -19.26
CA GLN A 43 4.22 23.90 -19.58
C GLN A 43 4.22 22.50 -18.96
N LEU A 44 3.06 22.07 -18.50
CA LEU A 44 2.71 20.69 -18.19
C LEU A 44 3.14 19.74 -19.33
N ASP A 45 4.41 19.33 -19.34
CA ASP A 45 4.94 18.17 -20.08
C ASP A 45 4.56 16.91 -19.28
N ILE A 46 3.25 16.66 -19.14
CA ILE A 46 2.67 15.74 -18.12
C ILE A 46 3.23 14.32 -18.21
N VAL A 47 3.66 13.86 -19.38
CA VAL A 47 4.35 12.57 -19.52
C VAL A 47 5.33 12.65 -20.70
N SER A 48 6.48 13.31 -20.53
CA SER A 48 7.55 13.16 -21.53
C SER A 48 8.22 11.79 -21.47
N SER A 49 8.07 11.05 -20.36
CA SER A 49 8.56 9.69 -20.15
C SER A 49 7.41 8.76 -19.73
N LEU A 50 7.13 7.74 -20.54
CA LEU A 50 6.17 6.67 -20.23
C LEU A 50 6.43 6.02 -18.85
N ALA A 51 7.70 5.93 -18.44
CA ALA A 51 8.08 5.35 -17.15
C ALA A 51 7.61 6.19 -15.96
N TRP A 52 7.61 7.52 -16.10
CA TRP A 52 7.10 8.42 -15.06
C TRP A 52 5.56 8.39 -15.00
N GLY A 53 4.90 8.36 -16.16
CA GLY A 53 3.44 8.23 -16.24
C GLY A 53 2.91 6.94 -15.60
N GLU A 54 3.61 5.82 -15.75
CA GLU A 54 3.24 4.55 -15.08
C GLU A 54 3.30 4.68 -13.55
N VAL A 55 4.34 5.31 -13.00
CA VAL A 55 4.46 5.51 -11.55
C VAL A 55 3.31 6.36 -11.02
N LEU A 56 3.01 7.48 -11.69
CA LEU A 56 1.91 8.36 -11.32
C LEU A 56 0.55 7.67 -11.43
N PHE A 57 0.34 6.82 -12.45
CA PHE A 57 -0.89 6.05 -12.60
C PHE A 57 -1.19 5.21 -11.35
N TYR A 58 -0.22 4.41 -10.87
CA TYR A 58 -0.42 3.59 -9.67
C TYR A 58 -0.59 4.43 -8.41
N TYR A 59 0.15 5.53 -8.30
CA TYR A 59 0.03 6.46 -7.17
C TYR A 59 -1.38 7.02 -7.06
N PHE A 60 -1.92 7.59 -8.14
CA PHE A 60 -3.27 8.18 -8.15
C PHE A 60 -4.39 7.13 -8.15
N SER A 61 -4.09 5.88 -8.54
CA SER A 61 -5.02 4.75 -8.38
C SER A 61 -5.10 4.23 -6.94
N GLY A 62 -4.28 4.75 -6.03
CA GLY A 62 -4.23 4.35 -4.62
C GLY A 62 -3.30 3.16 -4.31
N ASP A 63 -2.69 2.52 -5.32
CA ASP A 63 -1.72 1.43 -5.10
C ASP A 63 -0.32 2.00 -4.86
N LYS A 64 -0.18 2.64 -3.69
CA LYS A 64 1.04 3.30 -3.22
C LYS A 64 2.26 2.37 -3.25
N MET A 65 2.08 1.12 -2.86
CA MET A 65 3.18 0.14 -2.83
C MET A 65 3.62 -0.23 -4.25
N GLU A 66 2.68 -0.46 -5.18
CA GLU A 66 3.04 -0.71 -6.58
C GLU A 66 3.72 0.51 -7.21
N ALA A 67 3.25 1.73 -6.91
CA ALA A 67 3.90 2.95 -7.37
C ALA A 67 5.37 3.00 -6.92
N LEU A 68 5.66 2.67 -5.65
CA LEU A 68 7.02 2.65 -5.11
C LEU A 68 7.90 1.56 -5.78
N ILE A 69 7.35 0.35 -5.97
CA ILE A 69 8.06 -0.75 -6.65
C ILE A 69 8.40 -0.37 -8.10
N ARG A 70 7.44 0.19 -8.83
CA ARG A 70 7.62 0.64 -10.21
C ARG A 70 8.66 1.74 -10.28
N LEU A 71 8.60 2.71 -9.36
CA LEU A 71 9.57 3.79 -9.26
C LEU A 71 10.98 3.24 -9.15
N TYR A 72 11.26 2.37 -8.17
CA TYR A 72 12.58 1.76 -7.99
C TYR A 72 13.02 0.93 -9.20
N ALA A 73 12.09 0.19 -9.82
CA ALA A 73 12.40 -0.57 -11.03
C ALA A 73 12.80 0.34 -12.20
N ARG A 74 12.15 1.49 -12.38
CA ARG A 74 12.47 2.46 -13.44
C ARG A 74 13.74 3.25 -13.14
N GLU A 75 13.96 3.59 -11.88
CA GLU A 75 15.18 4.24 -11.38
C GLU A 75 16.43 3.39 -11.68
N SER A 76 16.40 2.09 -11.35
CA SER A 76 17.52 1.16 -11.59
C SER A 76 17.94 1.06 -13.06
N ARG A 77 17.09 1.51 -13.99
CA ARG A 77 17.33 1.53 -15.44
C ARG A 77 17.59 2.92 -16.00
N ASN A 78 17.76 3.93 -15.14
CA ASN A 78 17.87 5.34 -15.50
C ASN A 78 16.71 5.84 -16.39
N LYS A 79 15.49 5.29 -16.21
CA LYS A 79 14.32 5.61 -17.05
C LYS A 79 13.44 6.74 -16.50
N LEU A 80 13.76 7.27 -15.33
CA LEU A 80 13.02 8.35 -14.70
C LEU A 80 13.49 9.75 -15.15
N ARG A 81 14.69 9.88 -15.74
CA ARG A 81 15.17 11.18 -16.23
C ARG A 81 14.25 11.72 -17.34
N PRO A 82 13.96 13.03 -17.34
CA PRO A 82 14.51 14.08 -16.45
C PRO A 82 13.83 14.19 -15.07
N HIS A 83 12.75 13.45 -14.80
CA HIS A 83 11.90 13.55 -13.60
C HIS A 83 12.48 12.90 -12.33
N GLN A 84 13.80 12.71 -12.23
CA GLN A 84 14.42 12.06 -11.07
C GLN A 84 14.13 12.81 -9.76
N PRO A 85 14.26 14.16 -9.66
CA PRO A 85 13.97 14.87 -8.41
C PRO A 85 12.50 14.72 -7.94
N GLN A 86 11.55 14.68 -8.88
CA GLN A 86 10.13 14.46 -8.58
C GLN A 86 9.89 13.02 -8.12
N ALA A 87 10.58 12.06 -8.73
CA ALA A 87 10.51 10.66 -8.30
C ALA A 87 11.09 10.48 -6.90
N ASP A 88 12.24 11.07 -6.58
CA ASP A 88 12.84 10.97 -5.25
C ASP A 88 11.91 11.57 -4.18
N LEU A 89 11.25 12.69 -4.49
CA LEU A 89 10.26 13.31 -3.60
C LEU A 89 9.03 12.41 -3.40
N LEU A 90 8.50 11.83 -4.48
CA LEU A 90 7.38 10.90 -4.41
C LEU A 90 7.75 9.65 -3.62
N ALA A 91 8.96 9.10 -3.84
CA ALA A 91 9.46 7.95 -3.11
C ALA A 91 9.56 8.24 -1.62
N ALA A 92 10.11 9.40 -1.22
CA ALA A 92 10.16 9.82 0.18
C ALA A 92 8.75 9.89 0.79
N GLY A 93 7.78 10.44 0.06
CA GLY A 93 6.38 10.47 0.50
C GLY A 93 5.75 9.10 0.72
N LEU A 94 5.94 8.22 -0.26
CA LEU A 94 5.45 6.84 -0.19
C LEU A 94 6.10 6.09 0.98
N LEU A 95 7.40 6.28 1.20
CA LEU A 95 8.12 5.69 2.34
C LEU A 95 7.57 6.20 3.68
N LEU A 96 7.25 7.49 3.79
CA LEU A 96 6.63 8.06 5.01
C LEU A 96 5.22 7.50 5.25
N ASP A 97 4.46 7.29 4.18
CA ASP A 97 3.14 6.66 4.27
C ASP A 97 3.22 5.21 4.78
N PHE A 98 4.39 4.54 4.62
CA PHE A 98 4.71 3.21 5.17
C PHE A 98 5.55 3.29 6.46
N GLY A 99 5.57 4.43 7.16
CA GLY A 99 6.33 4.57 8.41
C GLY A 99 7.87 4.51 8.29
N LEU A 100 8.42 4.38 7.08
CA LEU A 100 9.85 4.25 6.79
C LEU A 100 10.56 5.61 6.78
N ALA A 101 10.54 6.29 7.93
CA ALA A 101 11.04 7.65 8.07
C ALA A 101 12.56 7.78 7.78
N ALA A 102 13.36 6.80 8.21
CA ALA A 102 14.80 6.82 7.98
C ALA A 102 15.14 6.69 6.49
N GLU A 103 14.47 5.78 5.78
CA GLU A 103 14.63 5.59 4.34
C GLU A 103 14.13 6.83 3.57
N ALA A 104 13.02 7.41 4.00
CA ALA A 104 12.51 8.66 3.43
C ALA A 104 13.52 9.80 3.60
N GLN A 105 14.10 9.95 4.80
CA GLN A 105 15.16 10.92 5.06
C GLN A 105 16.36 10.70 4.12
N ASN A 106 16.85 9.47 4.01
CA ASN A 106 17.97 9.14 3.12
C ASN A 106 17.66 9.51 1.66
N ARG A 107 16.42 9.32 1.21
CA ARG A 107 15.97 9.74 -0.13
C ARG A 107 15.96 11.26 -0.29
N LEU A 108 15.47 11.99 0.71
CA LEU A 108 15.46 13.45 0.67
C LEU A 108 16.88 14.05 0.67
N GLU A 109 17.81 13.44 1.39
CA GLU A 109 19.22 13.85 1.41
C GLU A 109 19.89 13.69 0.04
N GLN A 110 19.51 12.67 -0.74
CA GLN A 110 20.02 12.45 -2.10
C GLN A 110 19.58 13.52 -3.11
N ILE A 111 18.40 14.12 -2.91
CA ILE A 111 17.93 15.23 -3.76
C ILE A 111 18.85 16.44 -3.60
N GLY A 112 19.41 16.64 -2.41
CA GLY A 112 20.18 17.81 -2.04
C GLY A 112 19.30 19.05 -1.85
N HIS A 113 19.45 19.75 -0.71
CA HIS A 113 18.62 20.92 -0.36
C HIS A 113 18.61 22.05 -1.42
N GLN A 114 19.64 22.12 -2.28
CA GLN A 114 19.77 23.12 -3.33
C GLN A 114 18.84 22.88 -4.54
N ASN A 115 18.38 21.65 -4.75
CA ASN A 115 17.52 21.28 -5.87
C ASN A 115 16.02 21.45 -5.56
N LEU A 116 15.65 21.61 -4.28
CA LEU A 116 14.29 21.88 -3.85
C LEU A 116 14.13 23.36 -3.48
N ASN A 117 12.98 23.95 -3.83
CA ASN A 117 12.69 25.30 -3.34
C ASN A 117 12.52 25.30 -1.80
N GLN A 118 12.81 26.44 -1.16
CA GLN A 118 12.80 26.56 0.30
C GLN A 118 11.43 26.18 0.91
N LYS A 119 10.34 26.46 0.18
CA LYS A 119 8.97 26.08 0.58
C LYS A 119 8.77 24.58 0.72
N LEU A 120 9.30 23.80 -0.21
CA LEU A 120 9.20 22.35 -0.16
C LEU A 120 10.09 21.78 0.95
N ASN A 121 11.29 22.32 1.14
CA ASN A 121 12.18 21.94 2.24
C ASN A 121 11.50 22.13 3.61
N SER A 122 10.89 23.28 3.88
CA SER A 122 10.17 23.54 5.13
C SER A 122 8.99 22.59 5.35
N ARG A 123 8.23 22.31 4.30
CA ARG A 123 7.09 21.38 4.38
C ARG A 123 7.53 19.95 4.67
N LEU A 124 8.56 19.47 3.99
CA LEU A 124 9.13 18.15 4.22
C LEU A 124 9.64 18.03 5.66
N ALA A 125 10.39 19.02 6.15
CA ALA A 125 10.85 19.03 7.53
C ALA A 125 9.68 18.97 8.53
N LEU A 126 8.57 19.66 8.27
CA LEU A 126 7.37 19.60 9.12
C LEU A 126 6.68 18.22 9.07
N ILE A 127 6.70 17.54 7.92
CA ILE A 127 6.15 16.17 7.80
C ILE A 127 7.05 15.17 8.53
N MET A 128 8.36 15.23 8.30
CA MET A 128 9.35 14.37 8.99
C MET A 128 9.21 14.50 10.51
N ALA A 129 9.13 15.73 11.00
CA ALA A 129 8.86 16.00 12.40
C ALA A 129 7.61 15.27 12.92
N ARG A 130 6.53 15.24 12.14
CA ARG A 130 5.26 14.61 12.53
C ARG A 130 5.38 13.10 12.57
N VAL A 131 6.00 12.51 11.56
CA VAL A 131 6.20 11.06 11.49
C VAL A 131 7.05 10.59 12.67
N TYR A 132 8.16 11.27 12.95
CA TYR A 132 8.98 10.94 14.13
C TYR A 132 8.23 11.15 15.45
N PHE A 133 7.40 12.19 15.55
CA PHE A 133 6.54 12.41 16.73
C PHE A 133 5.58 11.24 16.95
N GLN A 134 4.92 10.77 15.88
CA GLN A 134 3.99 9.65 15.94
C GLN A 134 4.68 8.35 16.34
N SER A 135 5.91 8.12 15.86
CA SER A 135 6.76 6.98 16.23
C SER A 135 7.36 7.04 17.65
N GLN A 136 7.05 8.08 18.43
CA GLN A 136 7.63 8.36 19.76
C GLN A 136 9.12 8.72 19.77
N ASP A 137 9.76 8.93 18.61
CA ASP A 137 11.11 9.51 18.52
C ASP A 137 11.04 11.04 18.64
N LEU A 138 10.90 11.49 19.89
CA LEU A 138 10.78 12.92 20.22
C LEU A 138 12.04 13.71 19.85
N SER A 139 13.22 13.08 19.91
CA SER A 139 14.50 13.68 19.52
C SER A 139 14.55 14.02 18.03
N SER A 140 14.27 13.05 17.17
CA SER A 140 14.25 13.27 15.71
C SER A 140 13.12 14.23 15.33
N SER A 141 11.98 14.14 16.00
CA SER A 141 10.87 15.09 15.81
C SER A 141 11.31 16.54 16.04
N ARG A 142 12.00 16.81 17.15
CA ARG A 142 12.57 18.13 17.46
C ARG A 142 13.58 18.58 16.41
N PHE A 143 14.55 17.72 16.09
CA PHE A 143 15.59 18.01 15.10
C PHE A 143 14.98 18.47 13.77
N TRP A 144 13.91 17.79 13.33
CA TRP A 144 13.22 18.15 12.09
C TRP A 144 12.38 19.43 12.22
N LEU A 145 11.73 19.68 13.36
CA LEU A 145 11.01 20.95 13.59
C LEU A 145 11.94 22.18 13.54
N GLU A 146 13.17 22.05 14.04
CA GLU A 146 14.17 23.12 14.03
C GLU A 146 14.62 23.48 12.61
N LYS A 147 14.59 22.53 11.68
CA LYS A 147 14.90 22.75 10.25
C LYS A 147 13.78 23.44 9.48
N VAL A 148 12.60 23.62 10.07
CA VAL A 148 11.45 24.24 9.39
C VAL A 148 11.59 25.76 9.36
N ASP A 149 11.83 26.31 8.17
CA ASP A 149 11.74 27.75 7.93
C ASP A 149 10.28 28.21 7.82
N GLU A 150 9.85 29.01 8.79
CA GLU A 150 8.48 29.50 8.95
C GLU A 150 8.05 30.45 7.84
N GLN A 151 8.99 31.16 7.20
CA GLN A 151 8.69 32.13 6.15
C GLN A 151 8.05 31.49 4.92
N HIS A 152 8.21 30.17 4.77
CA HIS A 152 7.69 29.42 3.66
C HIS A 152 6.50 28.51 4.00
N LEU A 153 6.00 28.56 5.23
CA LEU A 153 4.80 27.84 5.63
C LEU A 153 3.53 28.62 5.29
N THR A 154 2.45 27.91 5.01
CA THR A 154 1.09 28.48 5.06
C THR A 154 0.67 28.75 6.52
N GLY A 155 -0.36 29.57 6.73
CA GLY A 155 -0.87 29.84 8.07
C GLY A 155 -1.25 28.58 8.86
N ASN A 156 -1.87 27.58 8.21
CA ASN A 156 -2.22 26.31 8.85
C ASN A 156 -0.98 25.46 9.19
N GLU A 157 0.02 25.42 8.30
CA GLU A 157 1.27 24.69 8.54
C GLU A 157 2.07 25.31 9.69
N LEU A 158 2.11 26.65 9.76
CA LEU A 158 2.76 27.37 10.87
C LEU A 158 2.08 27.05 12.20
N VAL A 159 0.75 27.04 12.25
CA VAL A 159 0.01 26.66 13.47
C VAL A 159 0.31 25.22 13.88
N ARG A 160 0.34 24.27 12.93
CA ARG A 160 0.71 22.88 13.22
C ARG A 160 2.13 22.74 13.76
N LYS A 161 3.11 23.47 13.19
CA LYS A 161 4.48 23.53 13.71
C LYS A 161 4.50 24.01 15.16
N LYS A 162 3.85 25.16 15.44
CA LYS A 162 3.75 25.74 16.78
C LYS A 162 3.09 24.79 17.77
N MET A 163 2.01 24.12 17.38
CA MET A 163 1.34 23.11 18.19
C MET A 163 2.24 21.93 18.52
N MET A 164 2.94 21.35 17.56
CA MET A 164 3.88 20.25 17.83
C MET A 164 5.04 20.69 18.72
N ASN A 165 5.59 21.89 18.49
CA ASN A 165 6.66 22.42 19.33
C ASN A 165 6.18 22.63 20.79
N ALA A 166 5.01 23.26 20.96
CA ALA A 166 4.38 23.39 22.27
C ALA A 166 4.12 22.02 22.91
N GLN A 167 3.82 21.01 22.09
CA GLN A 167 3.54 19.68 22.58
C GLN A 167 4.79 19.00 23.16
N LEU A 168 5.90 19.07 22.43
CA LEU A 168 7.20 18.59 22.90
C LEU A 168 7.62 19.32 24.18
N LEU A 169 7.48 20.64 24.22
CA LEU A 169 7.81 21.45 25.40
C LEU A 169 6.96 21.07 26.62
N PHE A 170 5.67 20.82 26.43
CA PHE A 170 4.78 20.40 27.51
C PHE A 170 5.14 19.01 28.05
N ILE A 171 5.51 18.06 27.19
CA ILE A 171 5.98 16.72 27.60
C ILE A 171 7.23 16.83 28.48
N GLU A 172 8.12 17.79 28.19
CA GLU A 172 9.32 18.08 28.99
C GLU A 172 9.05 18.87 30.27
N GLY A 173 7.80 19.26 30.54
CA GLY A 173 7.45 20.11 31.68
C GLY A 173 7.78 21.59 31.49
N ARG A 174 8.17 22.02 30.28
CA ARG A 174 8.47 23.43 29.93
C ARG A 174 7.19 24.19 29.57
N PHE A 175 6.26 24.24 30.53
CA PHE A 175 4.89 24.75 30.32
C PHE A 175 4.82 26.23 29.90
N ILE A 176 5.71 27.08 30.43
CA ILE A 176 5.75 28.51 30.08
C ILE A 176 6.06 28.68 28.59
N GLU A 177 7.05 27.91 28.10
CA GLU A 177 7.47 27.97 26.71
C GLU A 177 6.40 27.37 25.79
N ALA A 178 5.78 26.27 26.20
CA ALA A 178 4.64 25.69 25.48
C ALA A 178 3.49 26.70 25.33
N ALA A 179 3.14 27.42 26.40
CA ALA A 179 2.10 28.46 26.35
C ALA A 179 2.48 29.62 25.41
N ARG A 180 3.74 30.09 25.44
CA ARG A 180 4.22 31.17 24.56
C ARG A 180 4.22 30.78 23.09
N GLN A 181 4.55 29.53 22.76
CA GLN A 181 4.51 29.05 21.37
C GLN A 181 3.12 29.17 20.74
N LEU A 182 2.07 29.11 21.57
CA LEU A 182 0.67 29.12 21.13
C LEU A 182 0.00 30.49 21.26
N GLU A 183 0.73 31.51 21.70
CA GLU A 183 0.20 32.86 21.88
C GLU A 183 -0.08 33.53 20.53
N ASN A 184 -1.16 34.30 20.46
CA ASN A 184 -1.55 35.13 19.31
C ASN A 184 -1.66 34.34 17.99
N ILE A 185 -2.12 33.08 18.04
CA ILE A 185 -2.46 32.31 16.83
C ILE A 185 -3.76 32.87 16.25
N ASP A 186 -3.63 33.65 15.18
CA ASP A 186 -4.75 34.15 14.37
C ASP A 186 -4.96 33.23 13.16
N ASN A 187 -5.92 32.32 13.25
CA ASN A 187 -6.23 31.36 12.21
C ASN A 187 -7.75 31.05 12.21
N LYS A 188 -8.42 31.24 11.07
CA LYS A 188 -9.88 31.06 10.95
C LYS A 188 -10.35 29.60 10.89
N SER A 189 -9.53 28.63 11.32
CA SER A 189 -9.84 27.19 11.30
C SER A 189 -9.91 26.60 12.71
N ASN A 190 -10.41 25.36 12.82
CA ASN A 190 -10.42 24.58 14.07
C ASN A 190 -9.02 24.51 14.74
N LEU A 191 -7.94 24.69 13.98
CA LEU A 191 -6.57 24.75 14.50
C LEU A 191 -6.36 25.83 15.56
N GLN A 192 -7.04 26.98 15.45
CA GLN A 192 -6.96 28.03 16.47
C GLN A 192 -7.59 27.56 17.78
N LEU A 193 -8.70 26.83 17.72
CA LEU A 193 -9.36 26.30 18.92
C LEU A 193 -8.45 25.29 19.61
N TYR A 194 -7.81 24.38 18.86
CA TYR A 194 -6.83 23.46 19.43
C TYR A 194 -5.62 24.18 20.04
N ALA A 195 -5.10 25.19 19.36
CA ALA A 195 -4.00 26.02 19.88
C ALA A 195 -4.39 26.71 21.19
N ASN A 196 -5.56 27.36 21.25
CA ASN A 196 -6.08 28.01 22.44
C ASN A 196 -6.32 27.01 23.59
N TYR A 197 -6.81 25.81 23.27
CA TYR A 197 -7.01 24.74 24.24
C TYR A 197 -5.66 24.30 24.84
N ASN A 198 -4.69 23.99 23.98
CA ASN A 198 -3.35 23.57 24.40
C ASN A 198 -2.62 24.68 25.17
N GLN A 199 -2.79 25.94 24.77
CA GLN A 199 -2.26 27.10 25.49
C GLN A 199 -2.91 27.19 26.88
N GLY A 200 -4.23 27.08 26.93
CA GLY A 200 -5.00 27.08 28.18
C GLY A 200 -4.51 26.02 29.15
N LEU A 201 -4.37 24.77 28.69
CA LEU A 201 -3.81 23.68 29.49
C LEU A 201 -2.38 23.96 29.97
N SER A 202 -1.52 24.50 29.10
CA SER A 202 -0.14 24.85 29.48
C SER A 202 -0.11 25.92 30.56
N LEU A 203 -0.97 26.93 30.46
CA LEU A 203 -1.09 28.01 31.44
C LEU A 203 -1.63 27.52 32.79
N LEU A 204 -2.58 26.58 32.81
CA LEU A 204 -3.09 25.96 34.04
C LEU A 204 -2.03 25.19 34.83
N LYS A 205 -0.93 24.76 34.17
CA LYS A 205 0.18 24.08 34.84
C LYS A 205 1.16 25.02 35.54
N LEU A 206 1.05 26.32 35.29
CA LEU A 206 1.93 27.31 35.92
C LEU A 206 1.47 27.60 37.35
N ALA A 207 2.42 27.97 38.21
CA ALA A 207 2.12 28.40 39.58
C ALA A 207 1.58 29.85 39.63
N ASP A 208 1.75 30.62 38.56
CA ASP A 208 1.32 32.02 38.48
C ASP A 208 -0.20 32.15 38.30
N GLN A 209 -0.85 32.85 39.23
CA GLN A 209 -2.31 32.98 39.26
C GLN A 209 -2.85 33.75 38.04
N ALA A 210 -2.12 34.76 37.57
CA ALA A 210 -2.53 35.54 36.40
C ALA A 210 -2.51 34.68 35.13
N ALA A 211 -1.45 33.89 34.94
CA ALA A 211 -1.35 32.93 33.87
C ALA A 211 -2.46 31.87 33.92
N GLN A 212 -2.73 31.29 35.10
CA GLN A 212 -3.84 30.35 35.25
C GLN A 212 -5.20 30.99 34.93
N ASN A 213 -5.44 32.24 35.33
CA ASN A 213 -6.65 32.98 34.96
C ASN A 213 -6.76 33.15 33.44
N ASN A 214 -5.67 33.50 32.76
CA ASN A 214 -5.64 33.57 31.29
C ASN A 214 -5.95 32.20 30.66
N GLY A 215 -5.40 31.12 31.23
CA GLY A 215 -5.68 29.76 30.79
C GLY A 215 -7.16 29.40 30.93
N ARG A 216 -7.78 29.71 32.08
CA ARG A 216 -9.22 29.57 32.30
C ARG A 216 -10.03 30.37 31.30
N LEU A 217 -9.64 31.61 31.00
CA LEU A 217 -10.34 32.45 30.02
C LEU A 217 -10.32 31.85 28.62
N LEU A 218 -9.17 31.32 28.17
CA LEU A 218 -9.05 30.65 26.88
C LEU A 218 -9.96 29.42 26.80
N LEU A 219 -9.92 28.55 27.81
CA LEU A 219 -10.77 27.36 27.86
C LEU A 219 -12.25 27.72 27.97
N THR A 220 -12.59 28.79 28.69
CA THR A 220 -13.98 29.27 28.83
C THR A 220 -14.53 29.73 27.48
N LYS A 221 -13.73 30.48 26.70
CA LYS A 221 -14.11 30.88 25.33
C LYS A 221 -14.44 29.66 24.47
N ILE A 222 -13.60 28.62 24.53
CA ILE A 222 -13.83 27.37 23.80
C ILE A 222 -15.09 26.68 24.32
N SER A 223 -15.27 26.56 25.63
CA SER A 223 -16.44 25.86 26.21
C SER A 223 -17.80 26.49 25.85
N ASN A 224 -17.80 27.74 25.40
CA ASN A 224 -19.00 28.54 25.09
C ASN A 224 -19.23 28.73 23.58
N ILE A 225 -18.38 28.18 22.69
CA ILE A 225 -18.67 28.24 21.25
C ILE A 225 -19.88 27.37 20.93
N GLU A 226 -20.62 27.76 19.89
CA GLU A 226 -21.64 26.91 19.27
C GLU A 226 -20.93 25.96 18.27
N PRO A 227 -20.83 24.64 18.56
CA PRO A 227 -20.06 23.73 17.72
C PRO A 227 -20.75 23.48 16.38
N VAL A 228 -20.00 23.57 15.27
CA VAL A 228 -20.54 23.32 13.92
C VAL A 228 -20.17 21.94 13.34
N ASP A 229 -19.21 21.24 13.96
CA ASP A 229 -18.74 19.93 13.53
C ASP A 229 -18.36 19.04 14.74
N GLN A 230 -18.13 17.74 14.48
CA GLN A 230 -17.79 16.76 15.52
C GLN A 230 -16.48 17.07 16.25
N GLU A 231 -15.50 17.70 15.58
CA GLU A 231 -14.23 18.08 16.20
C GLU A 231 -14.44 19.17 17.25
N GLN A 232 -15.17 20.22 16.91
CA GLN A 232 -15.50 21.30 17.83
C GLN A 232 -16.33 20.79 19.00
N TYR A 233 -17.30 19.91 18.74
CA TYR A 233 -18.09 19.25 19.78
C TYR A 233 -17.21 18.52 20.80
N ALA A 234 -16.22 17.75 20.32
CA ALA A 234 -15.27 17.08 21.19
C ALA A 234 -14.41 18.08 21.98
N LEU A 235 -13.96 19.15 21.34
CA LEU A 235 -13.11 20.16 21.94
C LEU A 235 -13.84 20.99 23.02
N VAL A 236 -15.12 21.30 22.81
CA VAL A 236 -15.98 21.94 23.81
C VAL A 236 -16.12 21.07 25.05
N ASP A 237 -16.43 19.79 24.88
CA ASP A 237 -16.55 18.86 26.01
C ASP A 237 -15.21 18.72 26.76
N GLN A 238 -14.09 18.65 26.05
CA GLN A 238 -12.76 18.61 26.65
C GLN A 238 -12.42 19.90 27.41
N ALA A 239 -12.76 21.07 26.87
CA ALA A 239 -12.55 22.35 27.55
C ALA A 239 -13.37 22.42 28.85
N LYS A 240 -14.62 21.98 28.83
CA LYS A 240 -15.47 21.86 30.03
C LYS A 240 -14.88 20.88 31.04
N LEU A 241 -14.41 19.72 30.60
CA LEU A 241 -13.74 18.76 31.48
C LEU A 241 -12.51 19.39 32.14
N ALA A 242 -11.65 20.05 31.36
CA ALA A 242 -10.44 20.71 31.86
C ALA A 242 -10.75 21.80 32.89
N LEU A 243 -11.75 22.65 32.62
CA LEU A 243 -12.22 23.69 33.55
C LEU A 243 -12.82 23.11 34.84
N GLY A 244 -13.62 22.05 34.73
CA GLY A 244 -14.17 21.38 35.91
C GLY A 244 -13.09 20.72 36.77
N LEU A 245 -12.08 20.13 36.14
CA LEU A 245 -10.91 19.58 36.83
C LEU A 245 -10.07 20.67 37.52
N ASP A 246 -9.85 21.81 36.86
CA ASP A 246 -9.22 22.99 37.48
C ASP A 246 -10.02 23.47 38.70
N ALA A 247 -11.34 23.56 38.59
CA ALA A 247 -12.22 23.94 39.69
C ALA A 247 -12.16 22.94 40.86
N ILE A 248 -12.09 21.64 40.61
CA ILE A 248 -11.86 20.62 41.66
C ILE A 248 -10.55 20.87 42.40
N ASN A 249 -9.45 21.16 41.68
CA ASN A 249 -8.14 21.42 42.31
C ASN A 249 -8.16 22.65 43.22
N LEU A 250 -9.02 23.62 42.91
CA LEU A 250 -9.24 24.82 43.71
C LEU A 250 -10.29 24.61 44.82
N ASN A 251 -10.77 23.39 45.04
CA ASN A 251 -11.86 23.05 45.96
C ASN A 251 -13.18 23.79 45.67
N LEU A 252 -13.44 24.12 44.41
CA LEU A 252 -14.65 24.82 43.95
C LEU A 252 -15.67 23.81 43.35
N SER A 253 -16.18 22.90 44.18
CA SER A 253 -17.04 21.78 43.73
C SER A 253 -18.30 22.22 42.99
N LEU A 254 -18.96 23.31 43.42
CA LEU A 254 -20.15 23.84 42.76
C LEU A 254 -19.83 24.33 41.34
N LYS A 255 -18.73 25.07 41.17
CA LYS A 255 -18.28 25.56 39.87
C LYS A 255 -17.87 24.41 38.94
N ALA A 256 -17.26 23.36 39.49
CA ALA A 256 -16.93 22.17 38.72
C ALA A 256 -18.18 21.49 38.14
N ARG A 257 -19.29 21.43 38.89
CA ARG A 257 -20.57 20.88 38.41
C ARG A 257 -21.12 21.64 37.21
N GLU A 258 -21.06 22.97 37.26
CA GLU A 258 -21.53 23.82 36.15
C GLU A 258 -20.87 23.43 34.83
N PHE A 259 -19.57 23.10 34.86
CA PHE A 259 -18.87 22.64 33.66
C PHE A 259 -19.27 21.21 33.28
N PHE A 260 -19.26 20.26 34.22
CA PHE A 260 -19.50 18.85 33.89
C PHE A 260 -20.94 18.53 33.48
N ILE A 261 -21.96 19.21 34.04
CA ILE A 261 -23.38 19.01 33.64
C ILE A 261 -23.58 19.33 32.15
N ASN A 262 -22.78 20.26 31.62
CA ASN A 262 -22.88 20.70 30.24
C ASN A 262 -22.01 19.87 29.28
N ILE A 263 -21.45 18.75 29.72
CA ILE A 263 -20.74 17.79 28.86
C ILE A 263 -21.74 16.79 28.30
N ARG A 264 -21.63 16.48 27.00
CA ARG A 264 -22.52 15.50 26.35
C ARG A 264 -22.40 14.12 27.00
N LEU A 265 -23.53 13.40 27.06
CA LEU A 265 -23.61 12.07 27.67
C LEU A 265 -22.89 10.97 26.88
N ASP A 266 -22.72 11.21 25.58
CA ASP A 266 -22.02 10.34 24.64
C ASP A 266 -20.90 11.15 23.97
N GLY A 267 -19.66 10.72 24.18
CA GLY A 267 -18.47 11.46 23.79
C GLY A 267 -17.21 10.92 24.48
N LEU A 268 -16.04 11.40 24.05
CA LEU A 268 -14.73 10.89 24.50
C LEU A 268 -14.50 11.04 26.01
N VAL A 269 -15.06 12.10 26.60
CA VAL A 269 -14.85 12.46 28.02
C VAL A 269 -16.09 12.24 28.89
N SER A 270 -17.16 11.64 28.34
CA SER A 270 -18.45 11.56 29.03
C SER A 270 -18.41 10.67 30.27
N ASN A 271 -17.69 9.55 30.22
CA ASN A 271 -17.54 8.67 31.40
C ASN A 271 -16.83 9.41 32.53
N ASP A 272 -15.74 10.12 32.23
CA ASP A 272 -15.00 10.93 33.18
C ASP A 272 -15.86 12.03 33.79
N ALA A 273 -16.63 12.74 32.97
CA ALA A 273 -17.57 13.77 33.42
C ALA A 273 -18.61 13.22 34.41
N LEU A 274 -19.22 12.05 34.12
CA LEU A 274 -20.20 11.42 35.01
C LEU A 274 -19.59 11.02 36.36
N LEU A 275 -18.39 10.45 36.35
CA LEU A 275 -17.70 10.09 37.59
C LEU A 275 -17.37 11.33 38.43
N LEU A 276 -16.81 12.36 37.78
CA LEU A 276 -16.42 13.60 38.43
C LEU A 276 -17.65 14.37 38.95
N LEU A 277 -18.78 14.35 38.24
CA LEU A 277 -20.05 14.87 38.74
C LEU A 277 -20.43 14.24 40.07
N GLY A 278 -20.44 12.90 40.14
CA GLY A 278 -20.72 12.22 41.40
C GLY A 278 -19.76 12.62 42.52
N TRP A 279 -18.46 12.75 42.24
CA TRP A 279 -17.48 13.22 43.22
C TRP A 279 -17.74 14.65 43.69
N THR A 280 -18.10 15.56 42.78
CA THR A 280 -18.43 16.93 43.15
C THR A 280 -19.68 17.00 44.03
N TYR A 281 -20.70 16.16 43.82
CA TYR A 281 -21.86 16.04 44.70
C TYR A 281 -21.51 15.44 46.07
N GLY A 282 -20.68 14.39 46.08
CA GLY A 282 -20.21 13.78 47.33
C GLY A 282 -19.34 14.72 48.18
N GLN A 283 -18.64 15.68 47.59
CA GLN A 283 -17.86 16.69 48.33
C GLN A 283 -18.71 17.68 49.13
N THR A 284 -20.01 17.82 48.82
CA THR A 284 -20.95 18.65 49.57
C THR A 284 -22.03 17.81 50.27
N ASP A 285 -21.73 16.53 50.51
CA ASP A 285 -22.61 15.56 51.16
C ASP A 285 -23.96 15.29 50.44
N GLU A 286 -24.08 15.65 49.16
CA GLU A 286 -25.27 15.38 48.31
C GLU A 286 -25.18 13.99 47.66
N PHE A 287 -25.04 12.93 48.47
CA PHE A 287 -24.80 11.57 47.98
C PHE A 287 -25.99 10.96 47.22
N ASP A 288 -27.22 11.43 47.48
CA ASP A 288 -28.44 11.08 46.73
C ASP A 288 -28.33 11.49 45.26
N LYS A 289 -27.83 12.71 44.99
CA LYS A 289 -27.59 13.19 43.62
C LYS A 289 -26.38 12.51 43.00
N ALA A 290 -25.32 12.28 43.78
CA ALA A 290 -24.13 11.56 43.30
C ALA A 290 -24.47 10.16 42.76
N LEU A 291 -25.37 9.44 43.45
CA LEU A 291 -25.86 8.12 43.04
C LEU A 291 -26.50 8.11 41.64
N THR A 292 -27.13 9.19 41.20
CA THR A 292 -27.72 9.27 39.85
C THR A 292 -26.65 9.06 38.77
N TYR A 293 -25.50 9.72 38.91
CA TYR A 293 -24.42 9.65 37.93
C TYR A 293 -23.59 8.37 38.08
N TRP A 294 -23.27 7.99 39.32
CA TRP A 294 -22.48 6.78 39.58
C TRP A 294 -23.24 5.51 39.24
N ASN A 295 -24.56 5.41 39.48
CA ASN A 295 -25.34 4.24 39.06
C ASN A 295 -25.40 4.12 37.54
N ARG A 296 -25.60 5.23 36.83
CA ARG A 296 -25.57 5.23 35.35
C ARG A 296 -24.24 4.71 34.83
N LEU A 297 -23.14 5.14 35.44
CA LEU A 297 -21.79 4.72 35.06
C LEU A 297 -21.52 3.26 35.42
N ALA A 298 -21.82 2.84 36.66
CA ALA A 298 -21.62 1.49 37.18
C ALA A 298 -22.41 0.41 36.40
N ASN A 299 -23.52 0.79 35.78
CA ASN A 299 -24.36 -0.09 34.98
C ASN A 299 -23.99 -0.12 33.48
N LYS A 300 -22.97 0.63 33.03
CA LYS A 300 -22.49 0.51 31.65
C LYS A 300 -21.82 -0.85 31.42
N ALA A 301 -22.02 -1.42 30.24
CA ALA A 301 -21.39 -2.66 29.79
C ALA A 301 -19.92 -2.45 29.35
N ALA A 302 -19.11 -1.80 30.19
CA ALA A 302 -17.74 -1.40 29.90
C ALA A 302 -16.79 -1.84 31.03
N LEU A 303 -16.54 -3.15 31.09
CA LEU A 303 -15.86 -3.82 32.21
C LEU A 303 -14.42 -3.35 32.43
N PHE A 304 -13.75 -2.89 31.37
CA PHE A 304 -12.34 -2.46 31.39
C PHE A 304 -12.15 -0.95 31.46
N ASP A 305 -13.24 -0.19 31.45
CA ASP A 305 -13.20 1.25 31.59
C ASP A 305 -12.83 1.61 33.06
N PRO A 306 -11.70 2.31 33.29
CA PRO A 306 -11.25 2.63 34.65
C PRO A 306 -12.21 3.51 35.44
N THR A 307 -13.06 4.26 34.74
CA THR A 307 -14.04 5.17 35.31
C THR A 307 -15.29 4.40 35.74
N VAL A 308 -15.73 3.41 34.96
CA VAL A 308 -16.76 2.44 35.37
C VAL A 308 -16.33 1.62 36.58
N GLN A 309 -15.08 1.12 36.58
CA GLN A 309 -14.53 0.36 37.70
C GLN A 309 -14.48 1.16 39.00
N GLU A 310 -14.21 2.47 38.93
CA GLU A 310 -14.26 3.34 40.10
C GLU A 310 -15.70 3.58 40.59
N ALA A 311 -16.66 3.71 39.66
CA ALA A 311 -18.06 3.86 39.99
C ALA A 311 -18.62 2.66 40.77
N TRP A 312 -18.11 1.44 40.53
CA TRP A 312 -18.47 0.25 41.31
C TRP A 312 -18.16 0.40 42.81
N LEU A 313 -17.15 1.19 43.20
CA LEU A 313 -16.87 1.50 44.60
C LEU A 313 -17.60 2.75 45.08
N ALA A 314 -17.80 3.72 44.18
CA ALA A 314 -18.43 4.99 44.53
C ALA A 314 -19.92 4.82 44.90
N VAL A 315 -20.65 3.94 44.19
CA VAL A 315 -22.06 3.63 44.49
C VAL A 315 -22.26 3.10 45.92
N PRO A 316 -21.63 1.99 46.34
CA PRO A 316 -21.80 1.49 47.71
C PRO A 316 -21.26 2.44 48.77
N TYR A 317 -20.19 3.20 48.45
CA TYR A 317 -19.69 4.26 49.33
C TYR A 317 -20.76 5.34 49.59
N ALA A 318 -21.50 5.76 48.55
CA ALA A 318 -22.59 6.72 48.69
C ALA A 318 -23.72 6.19 49.57
N HIS A 319 -24.15 4.93 49.36
CA HIS A 319 -25.15 4.29 50.22
C HIS A 319 -24.70 4.22 51.68
N GLN A 320 -23.42 3.89 51.93
CA GLN A 320 -22.86 3.90 53.27
C GLN A 320 -22.95 5.30 53.91
N LYS A 321 -22.66 6.36 53.13
CA LYS A 321 -22.75 7.75 53.62
C LYS A 321 -24.18 8.22 53.88
N LEU A 322 -25.15 7.68 53.15
CA LEU A 322 -26.58 7.90 53.39
C LEU A 322 -27.14 7.06 54.56
N GLY A 323 -26.33 6.20 55.18
CA GLY A 323 -26.73 5.33 56.29
C GLY A 323 -27.41 4.02 55.86
N ASP A 324 -27.56 3.77 54.56
CA ASP A 324 -28.11 2.51 54.05
C ASP A 324 -27.03 1.43 53.98
N LEU A 325 -26.73 0.83 55.13
CA LEU A 325 -25.70 -0.19 55.26
C LEU A 325 -26.02 -1.46 54.47
N SER A 326 -27.31 -1.79 54.31
CA SER A 326 -27.73 -2.98 53.55
C SER A 326 -27.41 -2.83 52.07
N LEU A 327 -27.77 -1.69 51.48
CA LEU A 327 -27.42 -1.41 50.08
C LEU A 327 -25.91 -1.21 49.89
N ALA A 328 -25.21 -0.63 50.86
CA ALA A 328 -23.76 -0.52 50.82
C ALA A 328 -23.07 -1.90 50.75
N VAL A 329 -23.45 -2.84 51.62
CA VAL A 329 -22.90 -4.20 51.62
C VAL A 329 -23.18 -4.90 50.29
N LYS A 330 -24.43 -4.89 49.82
CA LYS A 330 -24.79 -5.48 48.52
C LYS A 330 -24.03 -4.85 47.35
N GLY A 331 -23.84 -3.54 47.36
CA GLY A 331 -23.11 -2.83 46.32
C GLY A 331 -21.62 -3.18 46.30
N TYR A 332 -20.97 -3.27 47.48
CA TYR A 332 -19.57 -3.71 47.55
C TYR A 332 -19.41 -5.18 47.13
N GLU A 333 -20.34 -6.07 47.50
CA GLU A 333 -20.33 -7.47 47.02
C GLU A 333 -20.44 -7.53 45.49
N LYS A 334 -21.35 -6.74 44.90
CA LYS A 334 -21.46 -6.62 43.43
C LYS A 334 -20.17 -6.09 42.80
N ALA A 335 -19.50 -5.12 43.43
CA ALA A 335 -18.24 -4.57 42.95
C ALA A 335 -17.16 -5.67 42.89
N VAL A 336 -16.99 -6.44 43.97
CA VAL A 336 -16.03 -7.57 44.04
C VAL A 336 -16.32 -8.60 42.96
N ILE A 337 -17.58 -8.98 42.74
CA ILE A 337 -17.97 -9.93 41.69
C ILE A 337 -17.63 -9.37 40.30
N SER A 338 -17.92 -8.09 40.04
CA SER A 338 -17.65 -7.44 38.75
C SER A 338 -16.15 -7.37 38.47
N GLN A 339 -15.35 -7.05 39.48
CA GLN A 339 -13.88 -7.02 39.39
C GLN A 339 -13.30 -8.43 39.17
N ALA A 340 -13.79 -9.45 39.89
CA ALA A 340 -13.37 -10.84 39.69
C ALA A 340 -13.70 -11.33 38.26
N THR A 341 -14.85 -10.94 37.73
CA THR A 341 -15.24 -11.22 36.34
C THR A 341 -14.28 -10.54 35.35
N ALA A 342 -13.92 -9.27 35.60
CA ALA A 342 -12.95 -8.54 34.79
C ALA A 342 -11.57 -9.18 34.79
N LEU A 343 -11.07 -9.56 35.97
CA LEU A 343 -9.79 -10.26 36.12
C LEU A 343 -9.78 -11.59 35.36
N LYS A 344 -10.83 -12.41 35.52
CA LYS A 344 -10.96 -13.69 34.81
C LYS A 344 -10.95 -13.50 33.29
N GLN A 345 -11.61 -12.45 32.78
CA GLN A 345 -11.58 -12.14 31.35
C GLN A 345 -10.19 -11.70 30.88
N LEU A 346 -9.47 -10.87 31.67
CA LEU A 346 -8.08 -10.51 31.35
C LEU A 346 -7.16 -11.74 31.33
N ASP A 347 -7.31 -12.64 32.30
CA ASP A 347 -6.52 -13.87 32.37
C ASP A 347 -6.80 -14.78 31.16
N THR A 348 -8.06 -14.86 30.74
CA THR A 348 -8.44 -15.60 29.53
C THR A 348 -7.78 -14.99 28.29
N MET A 349 -7.83 -13.66 28.13
CA MET A 349 -7.20 -12.98 26.99
C MET A 349 -5.69 -13.16 26.94
N LEU A 350 -5.04 -13.22 28.12
CA LEU A 350 -3.62 -13.51 28.24
C LEU A 350 -3.29 -14.94 27.80
N GLN A 351 -4.05 -15.92 28.27
CA GLN A 351 -3.84 -17.33 27.94
C GLN A 351 -4.08 -17.61 26.45
N GLU A 352 -5.15 -17.05 25.89
CA GLU A 352 -5.53 -17.24 24.49
C GLU A 352 -4.72 -16.38 23.50
N HIS A 353 -3.89 -15.46 24.00
CA HIS A 353 -3.17 -14.48 23.18
C HIS A 353 -4.11 -13.73 22.23
N SER A 354 -5.27 -13.30 22.74
CA SER A 354 -6.38 -12.79 21.91
C SER A 354 -6.00 -11.58 21.05
N TRP A 355 -4.95 -10.85 21.42
CA TRP A 355 -4.39 -9.76 20.61
C TRP A 355 -3.99 -10.19 19.20
N ARG A 356 -3.61 -11.47 18.98
CA ARG A 356 -3.24 -12.00 17.65
C ARG A 356 -4.37 -11.89 16.62
N VAL A 357 -5.63 -11.84 17.05
CA VAL A 357 -6.76 -11.62 16.15
C VAL A 357 -6.58 -10.30 15.38
N LEU A 358 -5.96 -9.28 15.98
CA LEU A 358 -5.70 -7.99 15.34
C LEU A 358 -4.77 -8.09 14.13
N LEU A 359 -3.92 -9.12 14.04
CA LEU A 359 -3.04 -9.35 12.88
C LEU A 359 -3.84 -9.66 11.62
N SER A 360 -4.95 -10.40 11.77
CA SER A 360 -5.81 -10.84 10.67
C SER A 360 -6.89 -9.84 10.25
N LEU A 361 -7.12 -8.80 11.05
CA LEU A 361 -8.15 -7.80 10.78
C LEU A 361 -7.70 -6.84 9.68
N SER A 362 -8.14 -7.09 8.44
CA SER A 362 -8.14 -6.07 7.38
C SER A 362 -9.07 -4.91 7.76
N GLU A 363 -8.89 -3.73 7.15
CA GLU A 363 -9.69 -2.51 7.41
C GLU A 363 -11.21 -2.71 7.25
N ASN A 364 -11.66 -3.80 6.63
CA ASN A 364 -13.07 -4.11 6.35
C ASN A 364 -13.58 -5.40 7.02
N PHE A 365 -13.49 -5.52 8.35
CA PHE A 365 -14.21 -6.57 9.08
C PHE A 365 -15.04 -6.07 10.26
N SER A 366 -16.29 -6.51 10.28
CA SER A 366 -17.34 -6.18 11.23
C SER A 366 -17.05 -6.72 12.64
N SER A 367 -17.54 -5.94 13.60
CA SER A 367 -17.67 -6.01 15.06
C SER A 367 -17.99 -7.35 15.75
N GLU A 368 -17.72 -8.51 15.16
CA GLU A 368 -18.18 -9.81 15.69
C GLU A 368 -17.07 -10.73 16.21
N SER A 369 -15.79 -10.32 16.19
CA SER A 369 -14.76 -11.15 16.82
C SER A 369 -14.95 -11.14 18.34
N GLN A 370 -15.45 -12.25 18.91
CA GLN A 370 -15.67 -12.46 20.35
C GLN A 370 -14.37 -12.43 21.19
N ALA A 371 -13.21 -12.24 20.55
CA ALA A 371 -11.89 -12.37 21.17
C ALA A 371 -11.64 -11.37 22.31
N PHE A 372 -12.20 -10.16 22.25
CA PHE A 372 -12.17 -9.20 23.37
C PHE A 372 -13.26 -8.13 23.22
N PRO A 373 -13.81 -7.59 24.33
CA PRO A 373 -14.79 -6.51 24.28
C PRO A 373 -14.29 -5.27 23.55
N GLU A 374 -15.20 -4.59 22.85
CA GLU A 374 -14.88 -3.42 22.00
C GLU A 374 -14.21 -2.27 22.77
N ASP A 375 -14.54 -2.05 24.04
CA ASP A 375 -13.86 -1.05 24.86
C ASP A 375 -12.38 -1.39 25.06
N PHE A 376 -12.08 -2.66 25.31
CA PHE A 376 -10.71 -3.12 25.49
C PHE A 376 -9.92 -3.02 24.18
N LYS A 377 -10.54 -3.37 23.04
CA LYS A 377 -9.99 -3.17 21.70
C LYS A 377 -9.54 -1.74 21.49
N ARG A 378 -10.45 -0.79 21.71
CA ARG A 378 -10.20 0.65 21.52
C ARG A 378 -9.05 1.12 22.39
N MET A 379 -9.02 0.72 23.66
CA MET A 379 -7.94 1.11 24.56
C MET A 379 -6.59 0.51 24.17
N LEU A 380 -6.56 -0.73 23.65
CA LEU A 380 -5.32 -1.41 23.25
C LEU A 380 -4.76 -0.78 21.97
N ILE A 381 -5.62 -0.51 20.99
CA ILE A 381 -5.24 0.19 19.75
C ILE A 381 -4.81 1.63 20.05
N ALA A 382 -5.37 2.26 21.09
CA ALA A 382 -4.93 3.58 21.55
C ALA A 382 -3.55 3.55 22.25
N ASN A 383 -2.97 2.39 22.56
CA ASN A 383 -1.59 2.30 23.02
C ASN A 383 -0.65 2.55 21.81
N PRO A 384 0.15 3.64 21.80
CA PRO A 384 0.96 4.00 20.64
C PRO A 384 1.96 2.92 20.24
N ARG A 385 2.64 2.28 21.21
CA ARG A 385 3.66 1.28 20.93
C ARG A 385 3.06 0.01 20.32
N PHE A 386 1.97 -0.47 20.92
CA PHE A 386 1.27 -1.63 20.40
C PHE A 386 0.76 -1.38 18.97
N TYR A 387 0.18 -0.20 18.74
CA TYR A 387 -0.30 0.20 17.42
C TYR A 387 0.83 0.27 16.38
N THR A 388 1.97 0.86 16.71
CA THR A 388 3.13 0.93 15.80
C THR A 388 3.59 -0.47 15.39
N PHE A 389 3.80 -1.39 16.33
CA PHE A 389 4.21 -2.77 16.00
C PHE A 389 3.17 -3.50 15.15
N LEU A 390 1.88 -3.27 15.41
CA LEU A 390 0.79 -3.84 14.61
C LEU A 390 0.83 -3.31 13.16
N GLN A 391 1.09 -2.03 12.96
CA GLN A 391 1.19 -1.44 11.61
C GLN A 391 2.43 -1.98 10.88
N GLU A 392 3.60 -1.97 11.51
CA GLU A 392 4.84 -2.50 10.94
C GLU A 392 4.69 -3.98 10.54
N TRP A 393 4.02 -4.80 11.37
CA TRP A 393 3.75 -6.19 11.05
C TRP A 393 2.85 -6.34 9.80
N ARG A 394 1.79 -5.52 9.70
CA ARG A 394 0.86 -5.54 8.56
C ARG A 394 1.54 -5.10 7.27
N GLU A 395 2.34 -4.05 7.33
CA GLU A 395 3.12 -3.57 6.21
C GLU A 395 4.10 -4.64 5.73
N LEU A 396 4.84 -5.28 6.65
CA LEU A 396 5.73 -6.40 6.32
C LEU A 396 4.99 -7.57 5.67
N SER A 397 3.79 -7.91 6.15
CA SER A 397 2.96 -8.96 5.55
C SER A 397 2.56 -8.61 4.10
N LEU A 398 2.19 -7.36 3.83
CA LEU A 398 1.91 -6.89 2.47
C LEU A 398 3.14 -6.94 1.57
N PHE A 399 4.31 -6.53 2.08
CA PHE A 399 5.58 -6.63 1.34
C PHE A 399 5.94 -8.09 1.03
N GLU A 400 5.72 -9.01 1.97
CA GLU A 400 5.95 -10.44 1.80
C GLU A 400 5.08 -11.01 0.68
N GLU A 401 3.79 -10.68 0.66
CA GLU A 401 2.85 -11.13 -0.36
C GLU A 401 3.29 -10.67 -1.76
N LYS A 402 3.61 -9.37 -1.90
CA LYS A 402 4.09 -8.82 -3.18
C LYS A 402 5.42 -9.43 -3.61
N LEU A 403 6.34 -9.69 -2.67
CA LEU A 403 7.61 -10.35 -2.93
C LEU A 403 7.39 -11.78 -3.44
N LYS A 404 6.60 -12.60 -2.72
CA LYS A 404 6.28 -13.98 -3.13
C LYS A 404 5.61 -14.01 -4.50
N LYS A 405 4.66 -13.12 -4.75
CA LYS A 405 4.01 -12.97 -6.06
C LYS A 405 5.03 -12.65 -7.16
N SER A 406 5.97 -11.75 -6.88
CA SER A 406 7.02 -11.37 -7.84
C SER A 406 8.03 -12.51 -8.09
N LEU A 407 8.34 -13.32 -7.07
CA LEU A 407 9.22 -14.49 -7.23
C LEU A 407 8.55 -15.62 -8.02
N SER A 408 7.23 -15.79 -7.85
CA SER A 408 6.46 -16.87 -8.50
C SER A 408 6.51 -16.84 -10.04
N ILE A 409 6.75 -15.67 -10.66
CA ILE A 409 6.83 -15.55 -12.12
C ILE A 409 8.20 -15.96 -12.69
N LEU A 410 9.26 -15.92 -11.87
CA LEU A 410 10.63 -16.15 -12.32
C LEU A 410 10.88 -17.56 -12.87
N PRO A 411 10.36 -18.66 -12.27
CA PRO A 411 10.47 -20.00 -12.84
C PRO A 411 9.83 -20.11 -14.23
N THR A 412 8.71 -19.42 -14.44
CA THR A 412 8.02 -19.39 -15.75
C THR A 412 8.90 -18.69 -16.79
N ILE A 413 9.54 -17.57 -16.45
CA ILE A 413 10.47 -16.88 -17.35
C ILE A 413 11.68 -17.77 -17.66
N SER A 414 12.25 -18.44 -16.65
CA SER A 414 13.37 -19.38 -16.81
C SER A 414 13.01 -20.51 -17.79
N LEU A 415 11.82 -21.09 -17.67
CA LEU A 415 11.33 -22.11 -18.59
C LEU A 415 11.21 -21.58 -20.02
N VAL A 416 10.59 -20.41 -20.21
CA VAL A 416 10.45 -19.79 -21.54
C VAL A 416 11.80 -19.50 -22.18
N LEU A 417 12.80 -19.05 -21.42
CA LEU A 417 14.14 -18.80 -21.94
C LEU A 417 14.82 -20.10 -22.37
N LYS A 418 14.80 -21.14 -21.52
CA LYS A 418 15.37 -22.47 -21.80
C LYS A 418 14.72 -23.12 -23.04
N GLU A 419 13.40 -23.13 -23.12
CA GLU A 419 12.64 -23.67 -24.26
C GLU A 419 12.97 -22.92 -25.55
N ASN A 420 13.07 -21.59 -25.50
CA ASN A 420 13.45 -20.80 -26.67
C ASN A 420 14.87 -21.12 -27.14
N ASP A 421 15.82 -21.32 -26.22
CA ASP A 421 17.20 -21.70 -26.57
C ASP A 421 17.26 -23.09 -27.22
N GLN A 422 16.56 -24.08 -26.64
CA GLN A 422 16.46 -25.40 -27.23
C GLN A 422 15.80 -25.36 -28.61
N ARG A 423 14.68 -24.64 -28.74
CA ARG A 423 13.97 -24.47 -30.01
C ARG A 423 14.84 -23.78 -31.07
N TYR A 424 15.66 -22.81 -30.66
CA TYR A 424 16.62 -22.17 -31.55
C TYR A 424 17.65 -23.17 -32.05
N VAL A 425 18.29 -23.93 -31.16
CA VAL A 425 19.31 -24.95 -31.51
C VAL A 425 18.72 -26.04 -32.41
N GLN A 426 17.54 -26.55 -32.09
CA GLN A 426 16.85 -27.56 -32.91
C GLN A 426 16.56 -27.04 -34.32
N LYS A 427 15.99 -25.83 -34.43
CA LYS A 427 15.64 -25.24 -35.72
C LYS A 427 16.88 -24.86 -36.54
N SER A 428 17.92 -24.28 -35.92
CA SER A 428 19.16 -23.92 -36.63
C SER A 428 19.87 -25.16 -37.14
N THR A 429 19.90 -26.25 -36.36
CA THR A 429 20.44 -27.55 -36.79
C THR A 429 19.67 -28.10 -37.98
N LEU A 430 18.33 -28.13 -37.92
CA LEU A 430 17.50 -28.60 -39.03
C LEU A 430 17.69 -27.76 -40.31
N VAL A 431 17.76 -26.44 -40.18
CA VAL A 431 18.01 -25.53 -41.31
C VAL A 431 19.39 -25.79 -41.91
N ASN A 432 20.43 -25.91 -41.07
CA ASN A 432 21.79 -26.17 -41.53
C ASN A 432 21.93 -27.54 -42.21
N GLN A 433 21.26 -28.59 -41.70
CA GLN A 433 21.18 -29.90 -42.38
C GLN A 433 20.54 -29.78 -43.77
N LYS A 434 19.36 -29.16 -43.88
CA LYS A 434 18.68 -28.97 -45.18
C LYS A 434 19.47 -28.09 -46.16
N LEU A 435 20.28 -27.17 -45.65
CA LEU A 435 21.17 -26.34 -46.49
C LEU A 435 22.40 -27.10 -46.97
N GLN A 436 22.88 -28.11 -46.25
CA GLN A 436 24.00 -28.97 -46.70
C GLN A 436 23.64 -29.77 -47.96
N ASP A 437 22.36 -30.17 -48.11
CA ASP A 437 21.86 -30.92 -49.28
C ASP A 437 21.90 -30.11 -50.60
N ASN A 438 22.28 -28.83 -50.55
CA ASN A 438 22.47 -27.91 -51.67
C ASN A 438 21.35 -28.02 -52.75
N PRO A 439 20.06 -27.96 -52.35
CA PRO A 439 18.94 -28.24 -53.26
C PRO A 439 18.90 -27.27 -54.45
N SER A 440 19.35 -26.04 -54.26
CA SER A 440 19.41 -25.03 -55.31
C SER A 440 20.36 -25.43 -56.44
N GLN A 441 21.53 -26.00 -56.14
CA GLN A 441 22.53 -26.33 -57.16
C GLN A 441 22.02 -27.41 -58.13
N LYS A 442 21.33 -28.43 -57.62
CA LYS A 442 20.68 -29.46 -58.45
C LYS A 442 19.61 -28.87 -59.36
N LEU A 443 18.83 -27.90 -58.85
CA LEU A 443 17.79 -27.23 -59.63
C LEU A 443 18.39 -26.27 -60.68
N TYR A 444 19.48 -25.55 -60.37
CA TYR A 444 20.22 -24.75 -61.34
C TYR A 444 20.82 -25.61 -62.45
N GLN A 445 21.43 -26.76 -62.12
CA GLN A 445 21.93 -27.71 -63.12
C GLN A 445 20.81 -28.23 -64.02
N THR A 446 19.62 -28.46 -63.47
CA THR A 446 18.45 -28.89 -64.25
C THR A 446 17.95 -27.77 -65.16
N HIS A 447 17.90 -26.52 -64.67
CA HIS A 447 17.58 -25.34 -65.48
C HIS A 447 18.58 -25.15 -66.63
N ASP A 448 19.88 -25.28 -66.37
CA ASP A 448 20.92 -25.15 -67.39
C ASP A 448 20.79 -26.24 -68.46
N LYS A 449 20.51 -27.49 -68.06
CA LYS A 449 20.21 -28.58 -69.01
C LYS A 449 18.98 -28.26 -69.87
N LEU A 450 17.89 -27.81 -69.27
CA LEU A 450 16.67 -27.43 -69.99
C LEU A 450 16.89 -26.24 -70.92
N LYS A 451 17.77 -25.29 -70.54
CA LYS A 451 18.16 -24.17 -71.39
C LYS A 451 18.95 -24.63 -72.61
N ILE A 452 19.90 -25.55 -72.42
CA ILE A 452 20.65 -26.16 -73.54
C ILE A 452 19.69 -26.91 -74.47
N GLU A 453 18.77 -27.71 -73.91
CA GLU A 453 17.76 -28.44 -74.69
C GLU A 453 16.83 -27.47 -75.45
N PHE A 454 16.44 -26.36 -74.83
CA PHE A 454 15.67 -25.30 -75.49
C PHE A 454 16.41 -24.71 -76.69
N GLU A 455 17.69 -24.35 -76.57
CA GLU A 455 18.46 -23.81 -77.71
C GLU A 455 18.64 -24.84 -78.83
N GLN A 456 18.81 -26.13 -78.50
CA GLN A 456 18.88 -27.20 -79.50
C GLN A 456 17.54 -27.40 -80.24
N GLN A 457 16.42 -27.30 -79.54
CA GLN A 457 15.08 -27.53 -80.11
C GLN A 457 14.61 -26.34 -80.95
N LYS A 458 14.99 -25.12 -80.58
CA LYS A 458 14.71 -23.88 -81.33
C LYS A 458 15.20 -23.92 -82.78
N ILE A 459 16.29 -24.64 -83.05
CA ILE A 459 16.89 -24.75 -84.40
C ILE A 459 16.21 -25.85 -85.23
N LYS A 460 15.52 -26.80 -84.58
CA LYS A 460 14.85 -27.91 -85.27
C LYS A 460 13.55 -27.42 -85.94
N PRO A 461 13.21 -27.92 -87.13
CA PRO A 461 12.01 -27.48 -87.86
C PRO A 461 10.70 -27.77 -87.13
N ILE A 462 10.64 -28.85 -86.35
CA ILE A 462 9.41 -29.31 -85.66
C ILE A 462 9.47 -29.05 -84.14
N ALA A 463 10.67 -28.87 -83.59
CA ALA A 463 10.91 -28.61 -82.17
C ALA A 463 10.06 -29.47 -81.22
N GLU A 464 10.15 -30.79 -81.37
CA GLU A 464 9.22 -31.79 -80.81
C GLU A 464 8.97 -31.63 -79.29
N LYS A 465 9.96 -31.12 -78.55
CA LYS A 465 9.91 -30.92 -77.10
C LYS A 465 9.11 -29.69 -76.66
N PHE A 466 8.74 -28.81 -77.59
CA PHE A 466 7.88 -27.65 -77.33
C PHE A 466 6.41 -27.94 -77.59
N LEU A 467 6.09 -29.12 -78.14
CA LEU A 467 4.71 -29.53 -78.35
C LEU A 467 3.97 -29.67 -77.02
N SER A 468 2.67 -29.39 -77.03
CA SER A 468 1.79 -29.76 -75.91
C SER A 468 1.90 -31.26 -75.63
N GLN A 469 1.59 -31.69 -74.40
CA GLN A 469 1.69 -33.10 -74.03
C GLN A 469 0.89 -34.02 -74.97
N GLU A 470 -0.28 -33.56 -75.41
CA GLU A 470 -1.13 -34.27 -76.36
C GLU A 470 -0.50 -34.34 -77.76
N ASN A 471 -0.01 -33.21 -78.28
CA ASN A 471 0.64 -33.14 -79.59
C ASN A 471 1.97 -33.91 -79.61
N PHE A 472 2.72 -33.95 -78.51
CA PHE A 472 3.93 -34.75 -78.36
C PHE A 472 3.65 -36.25 -78.41
N VAL A 473 2.58 -36.71 -77.74
CA VAL A 473 2.16 -38.12 -77.79
C VAL A 473 1.67 -38.49 -79.20
N HIS A 474 0.88 -37.62 -79.85
CA HIS A 474 0.47 -37.82 -81.24
C HIS A 474 1.67 -37.85 -82.18
N TRP A 475 2.65 -36.99 -81.98
CA TRP A 475 3.90 -36.99 -82.74
C TRP A 475 4.70 -38.29 -82.57
N LEU A 476 4.85 -38.79 -81.33
CA LEU A 476 5.50 -40.08 -81.08
C LEU A 476 4.76 -41.25 -81.73
N LYS A 477 3.42 -41.26 -81.68
CA LYS A 477 2.61 -42.26 -82.38
C LYS A 477 2.82 -42.20 -83.88
N LEU A 478 2.87 -41.00 -84.47
CA LEU A 478 3.14 -40.81 -85.89
C LEU A 478 4.56 -41.21 -86.30
N GLN A 479 5.56 -41.01 -85.43
CA GLN A 479 6.93 -41.50 -85.64
C GLN A 479 7.01 -43.03 -85.57
N ASN A 480 6.32 -43.65 -84.61
CA ASN A 480 6.24 -45.11 -84.51
C ASN A 480 5.48 -45.74 -85.69
N LEU A 481 4.40 -45.11 -86.15
CA LEU A 481 3.70 -45.54 -87.37
C LEU A 481 4.60 -45.42 -88.60
N ARG A 482 5.50 -44.42 -88.64
CA ARG A 482 6.51 -44.29 -89.71
C ARG A 482 7.51 -45.45 -89.70
N THR A 483 8.04 -45.81 -88.54
CA THR A 483 9.00 -46.92 -88.43
C THR A 483 8.35 -48.25 -88.77
N ILE A 484 7.10 -48.46 -88.34
CA ILE A 484 6.31 -49.65 -88.68
C ILE A 484 5.99 -49.68 -90.19
N SER A 485 5.63 -48.54 -90.80
CA SER A 485 5.29 -48.45 -92.22
C SER A 485 6.44 -48.77 -93.19
N LYS A 486 7.70 -48.73 -92.72
CA LYS A 486 8.87 -49.15 -93.53
C LYS A 486 9.00 -50.67 -93.67
N ASN A 487 8.26 -51.45 -92.88
CA ASN A 487 8.36 -52.91 -92.80
C ASN A 487 7.08 -53.63 -93.25
N ILE A 488 6.18 -52.97 -93.98
CA ILE A 488 4.91 -53.55 -94.46
C ILE A 488 5.10 -54.06 -95.91
N PRO A 489 4.73 -55.33 -96.25
CA PRO A 489 4.79 -55.86 -97.61
C PRO A 489 3.86 -55.14 -98.61
N ASP A 490 4.30 -55.03 -99.86
CA ASP A 490 3.83 -54.07 -100.88
C ASP A 490 2.35 -54.18 -101.30
N GLU A 491 1.64 -55.28 -101.07
CA GLU A 491 0.32 -55.52 -101.70
C GLU A 491 -0.89 -54.85 -101.01
N VAL A 492 -0.73 -54.21 -99.84
CA VAL A 492 -1.79 -53.40 -99.16
C VAL A 492 -1.23 -52.04 -98.68
N SER A 493 -0.11 -51.61 -99.23
CA SER A 493 0.79 -50.66 -98.57
C SER A 493 0.60 -49.18 -99.00
N ASP A 494 0.30 -48.92 -100.27
CA ASP A 494 0.40 -47.55 -100.82
C ASP A 494 -0.58 -46.55 -100.21
N GLU A 495 -1.87 -46.89 -100.09
CA GLU A 495 -2.88 -45.95 -99.59
C GLU A 495 -2.66 -45.61 -98.10
N LYS A 496 -2.20 -46.59 -97.30
CA LYS A 496 -1.93 -46.41 -95.87
C LYS A 496 -0.63 -45.64 -95.65
N ILE A 497 0.41 -45.90 -96.43
CA ILE A 497 1.67 -45.14 -96.41
C ILE A 497 1.41 -43.67 -96.78
N GLU A 498 0.62 -43.43 -97.83
CA GLU A 498 0.26 -42.08 -98.24
C GLU A 498 -0.63 -41.36 -97.20
N LYS A 499 -1.55 -42.05 -96.52
CA LYS A 499 -2.30 -41.47 -95.38
C LYS A 499 -1.38 -41.09 -94.22
N ILE A 500 -0.41 -41.92 -93.85
CA ILE A 500 0.58 -41.61 -92.80
C ILE A 500 1.42 -40.40 -93.21
N ARG A 501 1.88 -40.35 -94.47
CA ARG A 501 2.64 -39.21 -95.02
C ARG A 501 1.84 -37.91 -94.97
N ARG A 502 0.56 -37.94 -95.37
CA ARG A 502 -0.34 -36.78 -95.31
C ARG A 502 -0.58 -36.32 -93.86
N LEU A 503 -0.85 -37.25 -92.95
CA LEU A 503 -1.03 -36.94 -91.52
C LEU A 503 0.24 -36.33 -90.92
N GLN A 504 1.43 -36.81 -91.31
CA GLN A 504 2.71 -36.22 -90.92
C GLN A 504 2.89 -34.82 -91.51
N GLY A 505 2.57 -34.61 -92.78
CA GLY A 505 2.65 -33.28 -93.41
C GLY A 505 1.72 -32.27 -92.74
N VAL A 506 0.48 -32.67 -92.43
CA VAL A 506 -0.50 -31.84 -91.70
C VAL A 506 -0.03 -31.57 -90.26
N ALA A 507 0.49 -32.59 -89.56
CA ALA A 507 1.04 -32.42 -88.21
C ALA A 507 2.26 -31.48 -88.23
N GLN A 508 3.19 -31.66 -89.17
CA GLN A 508 4.35 -30.79 -89.35
C GLN A 508 3.94 -29.35 -89.65
N TRP A 509 2.92 -29.15 -90.48
CA TRP A 509 2.36 -27.84 -90.79
C TRP A 509 1.73 -27.17 -89.56
N ASN A 510 0.88 -27.89 -88.83
CA ASN A 510 0.23 -27.39 -87.62
C ASN A 510 1.25 -27.07 -86.52
N PHE A 511 2.22 -27.96 -86.30
CA PHE A 511 3.29 -27.74 -85.33
C PHE A 511 4.20 -26.59 -85.72
N HIS A 512 4.47 -26.38 -87.02
CA HIS A 512 5.20 -25.22 -87.49
C HIS A 512 4.42 -23.92 -87.23
N ARG A 513 3.09 -23.92 -87.41
CA ARG A 513 2.24 -22.75 -87.13
C ARG A 513 2.21 -22.39 -85.65
N GLU A 514 2.12 -23.38 -84.78
CA GLU A 514 2.13 -23.21 -83.32
C GLU A 514 3.56 -23.05 -82.74
N ARG A 515 4.60 -23.19 -83.57
CA ARG A 515 6.00 -23.23 -83.12
C ARG A 515 6.40 -21.96 -82.39
N ASP A 516 6.06 -20.80 -82.94
CA ASP A 516 6.47 -19.51 -82.39
C ASP A 516 5.77 -19.21 -81.06
N GLU A 517 4.51 -19.63 -80.93
CA GLU A 517 3.73 -19.54 -79.70
C GLU A 517 4.30 -20.49 -78.62
N ASN A 518 4.50 -21.76 -78.96
CA ASN A 518 5.07 -22.76 -78.06
C ASN A 518 6.52 -22.44 -77.63
N THR A 519 7.33 -21.91 -78.55
CA THR A 519 8.69 -21.44 -78.23
C THR A 519 8.66 -20.24 -77.29
N SER A 520 7.71 -19.33 -77.49
CA SER A 520 7.51 -18.17 -76.61
C SER A 520 7.03 -18.59 -75.21
N ALA A 521 6.12 -19.55 -75.13
CA ALA A 521 5.66 -20.14 -73.87
C ALA A 521 6.79 -20.86 -73.12
N ALA A 522 7.60 -21.68 -73.82
CA ALA A 522 8.75 -22.36 -73.23
C ALA A 522 9.82 -21.36 -72.76
N LYS A 523 10.09 -20.29 -73.53
CA LYS A 523 11.00 -19.20 -73.13
C LYS A 523 10.49 -18.47 -71.88
N ALA A 524 9.19 -18.16 -71.83
CA ALA A 524 8.56 -17.54 -70.66
C ALA A 524 8.64 -18.46 -69.43
N GLY A 525 8.40 -19.77 -69.59
CA GLY A 525 8.53 -20.77 -68.54
C GLY A 525 9.97 -20.87 -67.99
N LEU A 526 10.97 -20.91 -68.86
CA LEU A 526 12.39 -20.88 -68.46
C LEU A 526 12.78 -19.57 -67.75
N GLY A 527 12.21 -18.44 -68.19
CA GLY A 527 12.37 -17.14 -67.53
C GLY A 527 11.78 -17.13 -66.12
N LYS A 528 10.55 -17.62 -65.96
CA LYS A 528 9.87 -17.75 -64.67
C LYS A 528 10.62 -18.71 -63.74
N LEU A 529 11.07 -19.86 -64.24
CA LEU A 529 11.88 -20.81 -63.47
C LEU A 529 13.17 -20.15 -62.97
N LYS A 530 13.87 -19.38 -63.81
CA LYS A 530 15.06 -18.62 -63.41
C LYS A 530 14.74 -17.60 -62.30
N GLN A 531 13.65 -16.84 -62.42
CA GLN A 531 13.22 -15.89 -61.39
C GLN A 531 12.95 -16.60 -60.06
N THR A 532 12.18 -17.69 -60.08
CA THR A 532 11.90 -18.48 -58.86
C THR A 532 13.15 -19.11 -58.24
N LEU A 533 14.15 -19.48 -59.05
CA LEU A 533 15.44 -19.98 -58.58
C LEU A 533 16.28 -18.89 -57.92
N ILE A 534 16.23 -17.65 -58.44
CA ILE A 534 16.88 -16.49 -57.83
C ILE A 534 16.23 -16.20 -56.47
N GLU A 535 14.90 -16.10 -56.41
CA GLU A 535 14.15 -15.91 -55.16
C GLU A 535 14.43 -17.01 -54.13
N LEU A 536 14.45 -18.28 -54.56
CA LEU A 536 14.81 -19.41 -53.70
C LEU A 536 16.23 -19.23 -53.15
N SER A 537 17.19 -18.85 -54.00
CA SER A 537 18.58 -18.66 -53.57
C SER A 537 18.73 -17.52 -52.56
N GLU A 538 17.98 -16.43 -52.72
CA GLU A 538 17.96 -15.31 -51.78
C GLU A 538 17.33 -15.72 -50.45
N ARG A 539 16.20 -16.44 -50.47
CA ARG A 539 15.57 -16.98 -49.25
C ARG A 539 16.47 -17.97 -48.52
N LEU A 540 17.19 -18.82 -49.24
CA LEU A 540 18.15 -19.75 -48.63
C LEU A 540 19.34 -19.00 -48.00
N LYS A 541 19.83 -17.92 -48.65
CA LYS A 541 20.86 -17.05 -48.08
C LYS A 541 20.38 -16.37 -46.79
N THR A 542 19.17 -15.79 -46.77
CA THR A 542 18.62 -15.16 -45.56
C THR A 542 18.41 -16.18 -44.45
N LEU A 543 17.90 -17.37 -44.76
CA LEU A 543 17.78 -18.47 -43.80
C LEU A 543 19.13 -18.91 -43.23
N LYS A 544 20.17 -18.99 -44.07
CA LYS A 544 21.54 -19.32 -43.62
C LYS A 544 22.10 -18.25 -42.68
N VAL A 545 21.85 -16.97 -42.97
CA VAL A 545 22.25 -15.86 -42.09
C VAL A 545 21.51 -15.93 -40.76
N LEU A 546 20.19 -16.18 -40.78
CA LEU A 546 19.37 -16.28 -39.57
C LEU A 546 19.73 -17.49 -38.70
N ALA A 547 20.02 -18.65 -39.31
CA ALA A 547 20.39 -19.87 -38.59
C ALA A 547 21.77 -19.78 -37.92
N ASN A 548 22.68 -18.97 -38.48
CA ASN A 548 24.04 -18.80 -37.97
C ASN A 548 24.25 -17.48 -37.21
N LYS A 549 23.21 -16.63 -37.10
CA LYS A 549 23.29 -15.38 -36.33
C LYS A 549 23.39 -15.75 -34.84
N PRO A 550 24.47 -15.40 -34.14
CA PRO A 550 24.60 -15.72 -32.72
C PRO A 550 23.44 -15.08 -31.95
N ARG A 551 22.62 -15.90 -31.29
CA ARG A 551 21.60 -15.40 -30.37
C ARG A 551 22.31 -14.80 -29.16
N LYS A 552 21.77 -13.71 -28.61
CA LYS A 552 22.18 -13.24 -27.29
C LYS A 552 21.92 -14.38 -26.30
N SER A 553 22.98 -14.94 -25.72
CA SER A 553 22.87 -16.07 -24.81
C SER A 553 21.97 -15.70 -23.63
N SER A 554 21.00 -16.56 -23.32
CA SER A 554 20.17 -16.39 -22.13
C SER A 554 20.87 -16.86 -20.85
N THR A 555 22.11 -17.36 -20.91
CA THR A 555 22.87 -17.81 -19.73
C THR A 555 22.97 -16.72 -18.65
N SER A 556 23.27 -15.47 -19.02
CA SER A 556 23.35 -14.38 -18.04
C SER A 556 22.01 -14.07 -17.39
N ASP A 557 20.92 -14.16 -18.15
CA ASP A 557 19.57 -13.90 -17.65
C ASP A 557 19.09 -15.03 -16.74
N LEU A 558 19.44 -16.28 -17.07
CA LEU A 558 19.17 -17.45 -16.23
C LEU A 558 19.94 -17.40 -14.91
N LEU A 559 21.24 -17.09 -14.94
CA LEU A 559 22.04 -16.90 -13.73
C LEU A 559 21.45 -15.80 -12.85
N ARG A 560 21.05 -14.67 -13.45
CA ARG A 560 20.40 -13.58 -12.72
C ARG A 560 19.06 -14.01 -12.11
N ILE A 561 18.28 -14.84 -12.80
CA ILE A 561 17.02 -15.38 -12.25
C ILE A 561 17.31 -16.27 -11.04
N ASP A 562 18.31 -17.14 -11.12
CA ASP A 562 18.68 -18.02 -10.00
C ASP A 562 19.19 -17.22 -8.79
N GLU A 563 19.99 -16.17 -9.02
CA GLU A 563 20.41 -15.23 -7.97
C GLU A 563 19.22 -14.50 -7.32
N LEU A 564 18.25 -14.04 -8.14
CA LEU A 564 17.06 -13.35 -7.63
C LEU A 564 16.15 -14.28 -6.83
N LEU A 565 16.00 -15.54 -7.25
CA LEU A 565 15.24 -16.54 -6.50
C LEU A 565 15.90 -16.78 -5.14
N LYS A 566 17.21 -17.05 -5.10
CA LYS A 566 17.93 -17.26 -3.85
C LYS A 566 17.82 -16.06 -2.91
N ARG A 567 18.08 -14.85 -3.42
CA ARG A 567 17.95 -13.61 -2.62
C ARG A 567 16.50 -13.39 -2.15
N GLY A 568 15.53 -13.73 -3.00
CA GLY A 568 14.12 -13.65 -2.67
C GLY A 568 13.75 -14.56 -1.50
N ASP A 569 14.19 -15.82 -1.54
CA ASP A 569 13.96 -16.79 -0.47
C ASP A 569 14.64 -16.35 0.84
N ASP A 570 15.87 -15.83 0.77
CA ASP A 570 16.57 -15.27 1.93
C ASP A 570 15.81 -14.07 2.55
N LEU A 571 15.24 -13.19 1.72
CA LEU A 571 14.43 -12.05 2.16
C LEU A 571 13.10 -12.49 2.76
N VAL A 572 12.42 -13.48 2.17
CA VAL A 572 11.19 -14.05 2.74
C VAL A 572 11.48 -14.67 4.11
N ALA A 573 12.59 -15.39 4.26
CA ALA A 573 13.00 -15.94 5.55
C ALA A 573 13.28 -14.83 6.59
N GLN A 574 13.94 -13.74 6.19
CA GLN A 574 14.16 -12.58 7.07
C GLN A 574 12.85 -11.90 7.49
N VAL A 575 11.90 -11.74 6.57
CA VAL A 575 10.59 -11.15 6.90
C VAL A 575 9.85 -11.99 7.94
N VAL A 576 9.90 -13.33 7.84
CA VAL A 576 9.31 -14.22 8.85
C VAL A 576 9.96 -14.03 10.22
N ILE A 577 11.29 -13.86 10.28
CA ILE A 577 11.99 -13.59 11.55
C ILE A 577 11.56 -12.24 12.13
N LEU A 578 11.52 -11.18 11.32
CA LEU A 578 11.08 -9.84 11.75
C LEU A 578 9.63 -9.84 12.23
N GLN A 579 8.74 -10.57 11.54
CA GLN A 579 7.35 -10.73 11.99
C GLN A 579 7.28 -11.41 13.36
N GLN A 580 8.10 -12.44 13.61
CA GLN A 580 8.18 -13.09 14.92
C GLN A 580 8.72 -12.15 16.01
N GLU A 581 9.74 -11.34 15.71
CA GLU A 581 10.26 -10.33 16.64
C GLU A 581 9.20 -9.28 17.01
N LEU A 582 8.44 -8.79 16.01
CA LEU A 582 7.33 -7.87 16.24
C LEU A 582 6.19 -8.52 17.05
N GLU A 583 5.89 -9.80 16.81
CA GLU A 583 4.91 -10.54 17.63
C GLU A 583 5.34 -10.66 19.09
N VAL A 584 6.63 -10.90 19.36
CA VAL A 584 7.17 -10.91 20.72
C VAL A 584 7.05 -9.51 21.35
N ALA A 585 7.42 -8.45 20.62
CA ALA A 585 7.31 -7.08 21.11
C ALA A 585 5.84 -6.67 21.40
N MET A 586 4.90 -7.06 20.54
CA MET A 586 3.46 -6.87 20.77
C MET A 586 2.98 -7.66 21.99
N SER A 587 3.43 -8.90 22.16
CA SER A 587 3.10 -9.72 23.33
C SER A 587 3.57 -9.06 24.62
N ASP A 588 4.80 -8.54 24.65
CA ASP A 588 5.35 -7.84 25.83
C ASP A 588 4.57 -6.56 26.16
N GLU A 589 4.22 -5.76 25.16
CA GLU A 589 3.43 -4.54 25.36
C GLU A 589 2.00 -4.88 25.81
N PHE A 590 1.41 -5.94 25.26
CA PHE A 590 0.11 -6.46 25.68
C PHE A 590 0.15 -6.93 27.15
N LEU A 591 1.17 -7.70 27.54
CA LEU A 591 1.38 -8.16 28.91
C LEU A 591 1.49 -6.98 29.89
N LYS A 592 2.27 -5.95 29.55
CA LYS A 592 2.38 -4.72 30.37
C LYS A 592 1.03 -4.02 30.49
N PHE A 593 0.30 -3.88 29.39
CA PHE A 593 -0.98 -3.21 29.32
C PHE A 593 -2.08 -3.93 30.13
N VAL A 594 -2.12 -5.27 30.09
CA VAL A 594 -3.03 -6.09 30.89
C VAL A 594 -2.60 -6.08 32.36
N GLY A 595 -1.31 -6.27 32.65
CA GLY A 595 -0.77 -6.28 34.01
C GLY A 595 -1.08 -4.99 34.78
N GLN A 596 -0.96 -3.83 34.13
CA GLN A 596 -1.36 -2.55 34.74
C GLN A 596 -2.85 -2.51 35.12
N ARG A 597 -3.73 -3.14 34.34
CA ARG A 597 -5.17 -3.22 34.65
C ARG A 597 -5.47 -4.22 35.75
N GLN A 598 -4.82 -5.38 35.75
CA GLN A 598 -4.95 -6.35 36.83
C GLN A 598 -4.56 -5.72 38.18
N ILE A 599 -3.44 -4.98 38.22
CA ILE A 599 -3.01 -4.25 39.43
C ILE A 599 -4.08 -3.25 39.87
N ALA A 600 -4.64 -2.47 38.94
CA ALA A 600 -5.68 -1.49 39.24
C ALA A 600 -6.97 -2.17 39.77
N LEU A 601 -7.42 -3.25 39.13
CA LEU A 601 -8.60 -4.02 39.54
C LEU A 601 -8.41 -4.68 40.91
N ASN A 602 -7.23 -5.28 41.17
CA ASN A 602 -6.90 -5.86 42.47
C ASN A 602 -6.92 -4.80 43.57
N SER A 603 -6.34 -3.61 43.32
CA SER A 603 -6.38 -2.51 44.29
C SER A 603 -7.81 -2.04 44.58
N LEU A 604 -8.70 -2.00 43.57
CA LEU A 604 -10.10 -1.67 43.78
C LEU A 604 -10.86 -2.77 44.53
N ALA A 605 -10.53 -4.04 44.30
CA ALA A 605 -11.11 -5.18 45.01
C ALA A 605 -10.68 -5.24 46.48
N GLU A 606 -9.42 -4.95 46.78
CA GLU A 606 -8.92 -4.81 48.15
C GLU A 606 -9.67 -3.70 48.91
N GLN A 607 -9.91 -2.56 48.25
CA GLN A 607 -10.69 -1.46 48.83
C GLN A 607 -12.15 -1.88 49.12
N ALA A 608 -12.80 -2.59 48.20
CA ALA A 608 -14.14 -3.12 48.42
C ALA A 608 -14.21 -4.11 49.59
N ASN A 609 -13.28 -5.07 49.63
CA ASN A 609 -13.21 -6.10 50.67
C ASN A 609 -12.96 -5.48 52.06
N LEU A 610 -12.08 -4.48 52.14
CA LEU A 610 -11.82 -3.77 53.38
C LEU A 610 -13.03 -2.93 53.83
N ALA A 611 -13.78 -2.35 52.90
CA ALA A 611 -15.05 -1.68 53.22
C ALA A 611 -16.11 -2.67 53.72
N LEU A 612 -16.24 -3.84 53.08
CA LEU A 612 -17.13 -4.92 53.52
C LEU A 612 -16.79 -5.42 54.92
N ALA A 613 -15.51 -5.69 55.20
CA ALA A 613 -15.06 -6.14 56.51
C ALA A 613 -15.42 -5.12 57.60
N ARG A 614 -15.20 -3.82 57.33
CA ARG A 614 -15.56 -2.72 58.24
C ARG A 614 -17.06 -2.66 58.50
N LEU A 615 -17.88 -2.77 57.45
CA LEU A 615 -19.34 -2.72 57.57
C LEU A 615 -19.90 -3.92 58.35
N ARG A 616 -19.39 -5.13 58.07
CA ARG A 616 -19.80 -6.35 58.79
C ARG A 616 -19.37 -6.31 60.25
N PHE A 617 -18.17 -5.83 60.55
CA PHE A 617 -17.71 -5.65 61.93
C PHE A 617 -18.59 -4.66 62.70
N LYS A 618 -18.94 -3.53 62.07
CA LYS A 618 -19.85 -2.54 62.65
C LYS A 618 -21.22 -3.14 62.96
N ALA A 619 -21.80 -3.90 62.02
CA ALA A 619 -23.09 -4.57 62.23
C ALA A 619 -23.05 -5.58 63.39
N ILE A 620 -21.95 -6.33 63.54
CA ILE A 620 -21.75 -7.25 64.67
C ILE A 620 -21.66 -6.49 66.00
N GLN A 621 -20.91 -5.37 66.04
CA GLN A 621 -20.82 -4.55 67.25
C GLN A 621 -22.16 -3.93 67.66
N GLU A 622 -22.96 -3.48 66.70
CA GLU A 622 -24.31 -2.96 66.97
C GLU A 622 -25.21 -4.08 67.52
N SER A 623 -25.16 -5.29 66.94
CA SER A 623 -25.93 -6.43 67.47
C SER A 623 -25.51 -6.89 68.88
N LEU A 624 -24.25 -6.69 69.27
CA LEU A 624 -23.74 -7.06 70.60
C LEU A 624 -24.00 -6.01 71.68
N ASN A 625 -24.36 -4.78 71.30
CA ASN A 625 -24.71 -3.70 72.23
C ASN A 625 -26.23 -3.56 72.44
N ASP A 626 -27.04 -4.15 71.55
CA ASP A 626 -28.50 -4.19 71.65
C ASP A 626 -29.02 -5.43 72.43
N ASP A 627 -28.13 -6.38 72.75
CA ASP A 627 -28.31 -7.49 73.72
C ASP A 627 -27.75 -7.10 75.10
#